data_AF-A0A4Q3LES7-F1
#
_entry.id   AF-A0A4Q3LES7-F1
#
_cell.length_a   1.000
_cell.length_b   1.000
_cell.length_c   1.000
_cell.angle_alpha   90.00
_cell.angle_beta   90.00
_cell.angle_gamma   90.00
#
_symmetry.space_group_name_H-M   'P 1'
#
loop_
_entity.id
_entity.type
_entity.pdbx_description
1 polymer ?
#
loop_
_entity_poly.entity_id
_entity_poly.type
_entity_poly.pdbx_seq_one_letter_code
_entity_poly.pdbx_strand_id
1 'polypeptide(L)'
;PDVKHMVRCIGLDMDCAQACQLAVALMSGGSDFAPRACELCADVCAACAEECGRHDMDHCQQCAEACRICAEQCRNMAQAAMA
;
A
#
# COMPACT_ATOMS: atom_id res chain seq x y z
N PRO A 1 25.07 -6.22 10.31
CA PRO A 1 24.47 -6.42 8.97
C PRO A 1 24.35 -5.09 8.23
N ASP A 2 24.69 -5.05 6.94
CA ASP A 2 24.59 -3.84 6.13
C ASP A 2 23.17 -3.66 5.57
N VAL A 3 22.45 -2.66 6.07
CA VAL A 3 21.04 -2.37 5.73
C VAL A 3 20.88 -1.50 4.48
N LYS A 4 21.98 -1.04 3.86
CA LYS A 4 21.93 -0.11 2.72
C LYS A 4 21.12 -0.65 1.53
N HIS A 5 21.10 -1.97 1.34
CA HIS A 5 20.34 -2.62 0.27
C HIS A 5 18.82 -2.60 0.50
N MET A 6 18.34 -2.23 1.71
CA MET A 6 16.93 -2.15 2.07
C MET A 6 16.38 -0.72 2.12
N VAL A 7 17.20 0.29 1.85
CA VAL A 7 16.79 1.71 1.97
C VAL A 7 15.52 2.00 1.17
N ARG A 8 15.40 1.41 -0.03
CA ARG A 8 14.20 1.54 -0.86
C ARG A 8 12.99 0.83 -0.25
N CYS A 9 13.15 -0.41 0.21
CA CYS A 9 12.11 -1.18 0.90
C CYS A 9 11.55 -0.40 2.09
N ILE A 10 12.44 0.07 2.98
CA ILE A 10 12.06 0.82 4.18
C ILE A 10 11.36 2.13 3.81
N GLY A 11 11.82 2.83 2.77
CA GLY A 11 11.16 4.02 2.25
C GLY A 11 9.72 3.74 1.81
N LEU A 12 9.54 2.70 0.98
CA LEU A 12 8.22 2.28 0.50
C LEU A 12 7.31 1.76 1.62
N ASP A 13 7.85 1.08 2.62
CA ASP A 13 7.09 0.63 3.79
C ASP A 13 6.49 1.83 4.54
N MET A 14 7.27 2.91 4.71
CA MET A 14 6.78 4.15 5.35
C MET A 14 5.72 4.86 4.51
N ASP A 15 5.95 5.02 3.21
CA ASP A 15 4.99 5.64 2.30
C ASP A 15 3.69 4.82 2.23
N CYS A 16 3.80 3.49 2.17
CA CYS A 16 2.68 2.56 2.16
C CYS A 16 1.85 2.68 3.44
N ALA A 17 2.49 2.72 4.61
CA ALA A 17 1.79 2.91 5.87
C ALA A 17 1.00 4.23 5.90
N GLN A 18 1.59 5.33 5.42
CA GLN A 18 0.91 6.62 5.37
C GLN A 18 -0.26 6.64 4.38
N ALA A 19 -0.08 6.07 3.18
CA ALA A 19 -1.13 5.98 2.17
C ALA A 19 -2.31 5.12 2.66
N CYS A 20 -2.03 3.97 3.29
CA CYS A 20 -3.03 3.11 3.91
C CYS A 20 -3.82 3.85 5.00
N GLN A 21 -3.14 4.58 5.88
CA GLN A 21 -3.78 5.35 6.94
C GLN A 21 -4.70 6.44 6.38
N LEU A 22 -4.26 7.16 5.35
CA LEU A 22 -5.07 8.17 4.69
C LEU A 22 -6.33 7.57 4.05
N ALA A 23 -6.17 6.47 3.29
CA ALA A 23 -7.29 5.79 2.65
C ALA A 23 -8.33 5.33 3.68
N VAL A 24 -7.89 4.69 4.77
CA VAL A 24 -8.78 4.26 5.87
C VAL A 24 -9.50 5.44 6.51
N ALA A 25 -8.79 6.53 6.81
CA ALA A 25 -9.39 7.72 7.42
C ALA A 25 -10.49 8.32 6.53
N LEU A 26 -10.23 8.48 5.23
CA LEU A 26 -11.21 9.06 4.30
C LEU A 26 -12.38 8.12 4.01
N MET A 27 -12.13 6.81 3.88
CA MET A 27 -13.19 5.80 3.74
C MET A 27 -14.11 5.78 4.97
N SER A 28 -13.52 5.70 6.17
CA SER A 28 -14.28 5.62 7.42
C SER A 28 -15.07 6.90 7.72
N GLY A 29 -14.57 8.05 7.27
CA GLY A 29 -15.25 9.34 7.37
C GLY A 29 -16.30 9.62 6.28
N GLY A 30 -16.49 8.72 5.31
CA GLY A 30 -17.43 8.93 4.20
C GLY A 30 -17.06 10.09 3.27
N SER A 31 -15.76 10.36 3.11
CA SER A 31 -15.28 11.48 2.29
C SER A 31 -15.46 11.22 0.80
N ASP A 32 -15.87 12.24 0.05
CA ASP A 32 -15.88 12.23 -1.43
C ASP A 32 -14.48 12.00 -2.04
N PHE A 33 -13.41 12.19 -1.26
CA PHE A 33 -12.03 11.94 -1.69
C PHE A 33 -11.55 10.51 -1.45
N ALA A 34 -12.33 9.67 -0.75
CA ALA A 34 -11.96 8.29 -0.47
C ALA A 34 -11.57 7.48 -1.72
N PRO A 35 -12.26 7.60 -2.88
CA PRO A 35 -11.90 6.81 -4.07
C PRO A 35 -10.52 7.18 -4.61
N ARG A 36 -10.20 8.48 -4.62
CA ARG A 36 -8.92 9.00 -5.10
C ARG A 36 -7.77 8.67 -4.16
N ALA A 37 -8.06 8.64 -2.85
CA ALA A 37 -7.10 8.15 -1.87
C ALA A 37 -6.86 6.64 -1.99
N CYS A 38 -7.89 5.85 -2.29
CA CYS A 38 -7.74 4.43 -2.57
C CYS A 38 -6.93 4.17 -3.85
N GLU A 39 -7.12 4.96 -4.90
CA GLU A 39 -6.30 4.87 -6.12
C GLU A 39 -4.81 5.04 -5.80
N LEU A 40 -4.44 6.12 -5.10
CA LEU A 40 -3.05 6.33 -4.66
C LEU A 40 -2.55 5.20 -3.75
N CYS A 41 -3.38 4.77 -2.79
CA CYS A 41 -3.02 3.69 -1.87
C CYS A 41 -2.74 2.39 -2.64
N ALA A 42 -3.50 2.10 -3.70
CA ALA A 42 -3.28 0.92 -4.52
C ALA A 42 -1.94 0.94 -5.25
N ASP A 43 -1.56 2.10 -5.81
CA ASP A 43 -0.29 2.27 -6.51
C ASP A 43 0.90 2.12 -5.55
N VAL A 44 0.83 2.76 -4.37
CA VAL A 44 1.89 2.66 -3.35
C VAL A 44 1.99 1.23 -2.82
N CYS A 45 0.86 0.57 -2.52
CA CYS A 45 0.84 -0.82 -2.08
C CYS A 45 1.43 -1.76 -3.14
N ALA A 46 1.15 -1.55 -4.43
CA ALA A 46 1.73 -2.36 -5.50
C ALA A 46 3.26 -2.20 -5.56
N ALA A 47 3.77 -0.96 -5.47
CA ALA A 47 5.21 -0.69 -5.44
C ALA A 47 5.90 -1.28 -4.20
N CYS A 48 5.26 -1.17 -3.03
CA CYS A 48 5.74 -1.76 -1.78
C CYS A 48 5.79 -3.28 -1.87
N ALA A 49 4.72 -3.91 -2.39
CA ALA A 49 4.67 -5.35 -2.57
C ALA A 49 5.76 -5.88 -3.50
N GLU A 50 6.04 -5.17 -4.60
CA GLU A 50 7.10 -5.53 -5.52
C GLU A 50 8.47 -5.46 -4.85
N GLU A 51 8.78 -4.37 -4.13
CA GLU A 51 10.08 -4.24 -3.46
C GLU A 51 10.26 -5.22 -2.32
N CYS A 52 9.27 -5.34 -1.42
CA CYS A 52 9.28 -6.31 -0.33
C CYS A 52 9.46 -7.75 -0.86
N GLY A 53 8.81 -8.09 -1.97
CA GLY A 53 8.90 -9.42 -2.58
C GLY A 53 10.31 -9.81 -3.07
N ARG A 54 11.23 -8.84 -3.22
CA ARG A 54 12.63 -9.09 -3.63
C ARG A 54 13.51 -9.56 -2.49
N HIS A 55 13.02 -9.51 -1.25
CA HIS A 55 13.79 -9.85 -0.06
C HIS A 55 13.37 -11.21 0.50
N ASP A 56 14.33 -12.14 0.62
CA ASP A 56 14.13 -13.47 1.20
C ASP A 56 14.14 -13.41 2.74
N MET A 57 13.17 -12.66 3.29
CA MET A 57 12.96 -12.48 4.72
C MET A 57 11.47 -12.61 5.02
N ASP A 58 11.12 -13.37 6.06
CA ASP A 58 9.73 -13.67 6.40
C ASP A 58 8.87 -12.42 6.55
N HIS A 59 9.38 -11.38 7.21
CA HIS A 59 8.63 -10.13 7.41
C HIS A 59 8.39 -9.37 6.09
N CYS A 60 9.34 -9.40 5.15
CA CYS A 60 9.16 -8.78 3.84
C CYS A 60 8.15 -9.56 3.00
N GLN A 61 8.18 -10.90 3.02
CA GLN A 61 7.21 -11.71 2.29
C GLN A 61 5.78 -11.51 2.83
N GLN A 62 5.62 -11.39 4.15
CA GLN A 62 4.34 -11.04 4.77
C GLN A 62 3.86 -9.64 4.38
N CYS A 63 4.76 -8.64 4.40
CA CYS A 63 4.43 -7.28 3.96
C CYS A 63 4.00 -7.27 2.49
N ALA A 64 4.72 -7.99 1.62
CA ALA A 64 4.41 -8.08 0.21
C ALA A 64 3.00 -8.64 -0.04
N GLU A 65 2.63 -9.71 0.66
CA GLU A 65 1.31 -10.31 0.52
C GLU A 65 0.20 -9.38 1.02
N ALA A 66 0.37 -8.77 2.21
CA ALA A 66 -0.58 -7.80 2.73
C ALA A 66 -0.79 -6.61 1.77
N CYS A 67 0.30 -6.12 1.17
CA CYS A 67 0.25 -5.02 0.21
C CYS A 67 -0.44 -5.44 -1.11
N ARG A 68 -0.25 -6.66 -1.62
CA ARG A 68 -1.00 -7.16 -2.81
C ARG A 68 -2.50 -7.16 -2.57
N ILE A 69 -2.91 -7.71 -1.43
CA ILE A 69 -4.31 -7.75 -1.00
C ILE A 69 -4.85 -6.33 -0.89
N CYS A 70 -4.14 -5.43 -0.19
CA CYS A 70 -4.57 -4.04 -0.02
C CYS A 70 -4.70 -3.31 -1.36
N ALA A 71 -3.75 -3.50 -2.27
CA ALA A 71 -3.79 -2.88 -3.59
C ALA A 71 -5.00 -3.32 -4.41
N GLU A 72 -5.36 -4.61 -4.37
CA GLU A 72 -6.56 -5.12 -5.02
C GLU A 72 -7.83 -4.51 -4.42
N GLN A 73 -7.96 -4.52 -3.10
CA GLN A 73 -9.14 -3.95 -2.43
C GLN A 73 -9.27 -2.45 -2.72
N CYS A 74 -8.17 -1.69 -2.65
CA CYS A 74 -8.20 -0.26 -2.93
C CYS A 74 -8.57 0.05 -4.39
N ARG A 75 -8.15 -0.77 -5.36
CA ARG A 75 -8.62 -0.64 -6.75
C ARG A 75 -10.13 -0.84 -6.87
N ASN A 76 -10.68 -1.84 -6.17
CA ASN A 76 -12.12 -2.09 -6.15
C ASN A 76 -12.88 -0.91 -5.54
N MET A 77 -12.37 -0.36 -4.43
CA MET A 77 -12.97 0.81 -3.76
C MET A 77 -12.91 2.07 -4.64
N ALA A 78 -11.80 2.30 -5.34
CA ALA A 78 -11.65 3.43 -6.25
C ALA A 78 -12.66 3.37 -7.41
N GLN A 79 -12.94 2.18 -7.93
CA GLN A 79 -13.88 1.96 -9.04
C GLN A 79 -15.35 2.02 -8.59
N ALA A 80 -15.67 1.50 -7.40
CA ALA A 80 -17.05 1.41 -6.90
C ALA A 80 -17.72 2.78 -6.71
N ALA A 81 -16.96 3.84 -6.46
CA ALA A 81 -17.48 5.19 -6.29
C ALA A 81 -17.65 5.99 -7.60
N MET A 82 -17.23 5.42 -8.74
CA MET A 82 -17.42 6.00 -10.07
C MET A 82 -18.63 5.41 -10.81
N ALA A 83 -19.34 4.46 -10.19
CA ALA A 83 -20.57 3.85 -10.69
C ALA A 83 -21.80 4.47 -10.02
#